data_AF-A0A7S0BNB9-F1
#
_entry.id   AF-A0A7S0BNB9-F1
#
_cell.length_a   1.000
_cell.length_b   1.000
_cell.length_c   1.000
_cell.angle_alpha   90.00
_cell.angle_beta   90.00
_cell.angle_gamma   90.00
#
_symmetry.space_group_name_H-M   'P 1'
#
loop_
_entity.id
_entity.type
_entity.pdbx_description
1 polymer ?
#
loop_
_entity_poly.entity_id
_entity_poly.type
_entity_poly.pdbx_seq_one_letter_code
_entity_poly.pdbx_strand_id
1 'polypeptide(L)'
;MRSRGMKGEEGVESDGIQYRSSFGHDRTALTLFMKNKISSVTVYAASSSRIHEDYFEPAERLGRLIAEKKWRQVNGGGEGGLMGASTKGGIEANGVVDAVILD
;
A
#
# COMPACT_ATOMS: atom_id res chain seq x y z
N MET A 1 -27.63 -11.73 43.10
CA MET A 1 -26.45 -10.89 42.81
C MET A 1 -25.27 -11.80 42.48
N ARG A 2 -24.81 -11.77 41.22
CA ARG A 2 -23.51 -12.20 40.66
C ARG A 2 -23.67 -12.42 39.16
N SER A 3 -23.58 -11.33 38.38
CA SER A 3 -23.40 -11.41 36.93
C SER A 3 -21.95 -11.75 36.63
N ARG A 4 -21.73 -12.76 35.79
CA ARG A 4 -20.40 -13.20 35.32
C ARG A 4 -19.82 -12.12 34.41
N GLY A 5 -18.60 -11.68 34.71
CA GLY A 5 -17.85 -10.74 33.87
C GLY A 5 -17.52 -11.34 32.51
N MET A 6 -17.87 -10.63 31.44
CA MET A 6 -17.36 -10.86 30.08
C MET A 6 -15.87 -10.50 30.07
N LYS A 7 -15.03 -11.46 29.71
CA LYS A 7 -13.60 -11.22 29.46
C LYS A 7 -13.48 -10.35 28.20
N GLY A 8 -12.69 -9.28 28.30
CA GLY A 8 -12.45 -8.34 27.21
C GLY A 8 -11.79 -9.01 26.01
N GLU A 9 -12.22 -8.62 24.82
CA GLU A 9 -11.62 -9.00 23.55
C GLU A 9 -10.38 -8.14 23.31
N GLU A 10 -9.24 -8.78 23.03
CA GLU A 10 -7.98 -8.13 22.68
C GLU A 10 -8.10 -7.51 21.28
N GLY A 11 -7.96 -6.18 21.21
CA GLY A 11 -8.02 -5.44 19.96
C GLY A 11 -6.77 -5.67 19.09
N VAL A 12 -6.99 -5.90 17.79
CA VAL A 12 -5.91 -5.91 16.80
C VAL A 12 -5.52 -4.46 16.51
N GLU A 13 -4.32 -4.09 16.93
CA GLU A 13 -3.76 -2.76 16.71
C GLU A 13 -3.40 -2.58 15.23
N SER A 14 -4.00 -1.58 14.58
CA SER A 14 -3.47 -1.02 13.34
C SER A 14 -3.72 0.49 13.30
N ASP A 15 -2.63 1.24 13.17
CA ASP A 15 -2.54 2.67 12.81
C ASP A 15 -3.37 3.67 13.62
N GLY A 16 -3.45 3.50 14.95
CA GLY A 16 -3.69 4.62 15.88
C GLY A 16 -5.04 5.35 15.82
N ILE A 17 -6.02 4.87 15.05
CA ILE A 17 -7.38 5.46 15.01
C ILE A 17 -8.35 4.53 15.76
N GLN A 18 -8.69 4.89 17.00
CA GLN A 18 -9.70 4.22 17.81
C GLN A 18 -11.11 4.62 17.33
N TYR A 19 -11.75 3.78 16.51
CA TYR A 19 -13.17 3.95 16.18
C TYR A 19 -14.06 3.39 17.31
N ARG A 20 -14.75 4.27 18.03
CA ARG A 20 -15.79 3.87 19.00
C ARG A 20 -17.03 3.37 18.26
N SER A 21 -17.19 2.06 18.10
CA SER A 21 -18.44 1.48 17.59
C SER A 21 -19.51 1.51 18.70
N SER A 22 -20.28 2.60 18.79
CA SER A 22 -21.49 2.62 19.62
C SER A 22 -22.69 1.93 18.94
N PHE A 23 -22.51 1.34 17.76
CA PHE A 23 -23.56 0.66 17.01
C PHE A 23 -23.17 -0.81 16.79
N GLY A 24 -24.02 -1.71 17.30
CA GLY A 24 -23.75 -3.14 17.37
C GLY A 24 -23.52 -3.78 16.01
N HIS A 25 -22.53 -4.67 15.95
CA HIS A 25 -22.35 -5.77 14.98
C HIS A 25 -22.82 -5.54 13.53
N ASP A 26 -22.65 -4.34 12.97
CA ASP A 26 -22.84 -4.13 11.53
C ASP A 26 -21.61 -4.65 10.78
N ARG A 27 -21.69 -5.90 10.34
CA ARG A 27 -20.67 -6.57 9.51
C ARG A 27 -20.43 -5.84 8.19
N THR A 28 -21.38 -5.00 7.74
CA THR A 28 -21.29 -4.25 6.49
C THR A 28 -20.26 -3.13 6.60
N ALA A 29 -20.29 -2.34 7.69
CA ALA A 29 -19.31 -1.30 7.96
C ALA A 29 -17.89 -1.89 8.13
N LEU A 30 -17.77 -3.02 8.81
CA LEU A 30 -16.48 -3.72 8.96
C LEU A 30 -15.96 -4.25 7.61
N THR A 31 -16.85 -4.82 6.78
CA THR A 31 -16.51 -5.28 5.42
C THR A 31 -16.12 -4.13 4.51
N LEU A 32 -16.83 -3.00 4.59
CA LEU A 32 -16.53 -1.79 3.82
C LEU A 32 -15.20 -1.17 4.27
N PHE A 33 -14.93 -1.15 5.57
CA PHE A 33 -13.67 -0.70 6.15
C PHE A 33 -12.49 -1.60 5.74
N MET A 34 -12.67 -2.92 5.78
CA MET A 34 -11.69 -3.89 5.27
C MET A 34 -11.47 -3.75 3.75
N LYS A 35 -12.51 -3.41 2.98
CA LYS A 35 -12.43 -3.13 1.54
C LYS A 35 -11.72 -1.82 1.18
N ASN A 36 -11.70 -0.83 2.08
CA ASN A 36 -11.06 0.46 1.85
C ASN A 36 -9.54 0.48 2.13
N LYS A 37 -8.91 -0.70 2.32
CA LYS A 37 -7.45 -0.78 2.40
C LYS A 37 -6.85 -0.76 0.99
N ILE A 38 -5.93 0.17 0.76
CA ILE A 38 -5.07 0.17 -0.43
C ILE A 38 -4.32 -1.17 -0.46
N SER A 39 -4.39 -1.87 -1.59
CA SER A 39 -3.67 -3.12 -1.84
C SER A 39 -2.69 -2.99 -3.01
N SER A 40 -2.89 -2.00 -3.87
CA SER A 40 -2.03 -1.73 -5.01
C SER A 40 -1.99 -0.24 -5.36
N VAL A 41 -0.89 0.18 -5.99
CA VAL A 41 -0.64 1.54 -6.47
C VAL A 41 -0.10 1.47 -7.90
N THR A 42 -0.83 2.07 -8.84
CA THR A 42 -0.35 2.22 -10.22
C THR A 42 0.55 3.44 -10.35
N VAL A 43 1.77 3.24 -10.85
CA VAL A 43 2.76 4.30 -11.06
C VAL A 43 2.86 4.63 -12.55
N TYR A 44 2.43 5.84 -12.92
CA TYR A 44 2.66 6.41 -14.23
C TYR A 44 3.93 7.26 -14.21
N ALA A 45 4.93 6.85 -14.98
CA ALA A 45 6.23 7.50 -15.02
C ALA A 45 6.88 7.31 -16.39
N ALA A 46 7.71 8.26 -16.81
CA ALA A 46 8.46 8.14 -18.05
C ALA A 46 9.57 7.09 -17.92
N SER A 47 9.72 6.25 -18.94
CA SER A 47 10.84 5.31 -19.09
C SER A 47 12.08 5.93 -19.73
N SER A 48 11.99 7.20 -20.18
CA SER A 48 13.09 7.91 -20.85
C SER A 48 14.15 8.41 -19.86
N SER A 49 15.38 8.60 -20.34
CA SER A 49 16.49 9.18 -19.57
C SER A 49 16.56 10.72 -19.60
N ARG A 50 15.72 11.39 -20.39
CA ARG A 50 15.71 12.87 -20.50
C ARG A 50 14.91 13.51 -19.36
N ILE A 51 15.37 13.28 -18.14
CA ILE A 51 14.70 13.70 -16.90
C ILE A 51 15.75 14.30 -15.98
N HIS A 52 15.40 15.37 -15.28
CA HIS A 52 16.31 16.00 -14.32
C HIS A 52 16.65 15.02 -13.18
N GLU A 53 17.90 15.03 -12.72
CA GLU A 53 18.42 14.05 -11.76
C GLU A 53 17.68 14.05 -10.42
N ASP A 54 17.21 15.22 -9.98
CA ASP A 54 16.45 15.41 -8.74
C ASP A 54 15.16 14.56 -8.63
N TYR A 55 14.65 14.03 -9.73
CA TYR A 55 13.44 13.19 -9.72
C TYR A 55 13.72 11.71 -9.45
N PHE A 56 14.97 11.26 -9.59
CA PHE A 56 15.30 9.83 -9.47
C PHE A 56 15.25 9.32 -8.03
N GLU A 57 15.81 10.07 -7.06
CA GLU A 57 15.73 9.68 -5.64
C GLU A 57 14.27 9.64 -5.15
N PRO A 58 13.42 10.64 -5.44
CA PRO A 58 12.01 10.57 -5.06
C PRO A 58 11.26 9.40 -5.71
N ALA A 59 11.56 9.07 -6.97
CA ALA A 59 10.95 7.93 -7.64
C ALA A 59 11.35 6.60 -6.99
N GLU A 60 12.64 6.42 -6.69
CA GLU A 60 13.12 5.23 -5.98
C GLU A 60 12.48 5.13 -4.57
N ARG A 61 12.44 6.25 -3.84
CA ARG A 61 11.83 6.35 -2.52
C ARG A 61 10.33 6.02 -2.55
N LEU A 62 9.60 6.47 -3.58
CA LEU A 62 8.20 6.12 -3.77
C LEU A 62 8.02 4.59 -3.88
N GLY A 63 8.84 3.93 -4.70
CA GLY A 63 8.82 2.47 -4.83
C GLY A 63 9.04 1.75 -3.50
N ARG A 64 10.05 2.19 -2.74
CA ARG A 64 10.37 1.66 -1.41
C ARG A 64 9.19 1.82 -0.45
N LEU A 65 8.56 2.99 -0.40
CA LEU A 65 7.41 3.25 0.48
C LEU A 65 6.19 2.38 0.14
N ILE A 66 5.91 2.15 -1.15
CA ILE A 66 4.84 1.24 -1.59
C ILE A 66 5.11 -0.18 -1.05
N ALA A 67 6.35 -0.67 -1.18
CA ALA A 67 6.76 -1.99 -0.69
C ALA A 67 6.71 -2.11 0.84
N GLU A 68 7.17 -1.09 1.57
CA GLU A 68 7.13 -1.04 3.04
C GLU A 68 5.70 -1.13 3.57
N LYS A 69 4.75 -0.50 2.87
CA LYS A 69 3.31 -0.58 3.17
C LYS A 69 2.66 -1.91 2.77
N LYS A 70 3.43 -2.85 2.22
CA LYS A 70 2.96 -4.15 1.70
C LYS A 70 1.89 -3.98 0.62
N TRP A 71 2.00 -2.90 -0.16
CA TRP A 71 1.19 -2.67 -1.34
C TRP A 71 1.93 -3.17 -2.57
N ARG A 72 1.16 -3.59 -3.57
CA ARG A 72 1.68 -3.97 -4.89
C ARG A 72 1.89 -2.72 -5.74
N GLN A 73 3.06 -2.56 -6.36
CA GLN A 73 3.23 -1.58 -7.41
C GLN A 73 2.72 -2.16 -8.74
N VAL A 74 2.04 -1.36 -9.55
CA VAL A 74 1.68 -1.70 -10.94
C VAL A 74 2.25 -0.64 -11.89
N ASN A 75 2.81 -1.04 -13.02
CA ASN A 75 3.32 -0.10 -14.04
C ASN A 75 3.27 -0.68 -15.47
N GLY A 76 3.84 0.05 -16.44
CA GLY A 76 3.85 -0.30 -17.87
C GLY A 76 5.08 -1.08 -18.36
N GLY A 77 5.96 -1.55 -17.47
CA GLY A 77 7.09 -2.43 -17.81
C GLY A 77 8.34 -1.77 -18.40
N GLY A 78 8.44 -0.43 -18.38
CA GLY A 78 9.64 0.28 -18.80
C GLY A 78 10.79 0.15 -17.80
N GLU A 79 11.95 -0.31 -18.28
CA GLU A 79 13.14 -0.56 -17.45
C GLU A 79 13.94 0.71 -17.07
N GLY A 80 13.76 1.80 -17.81
CA GLY A 80 14.51 3.05 -17.66
C GLY A 80 13.75 4.18 -16.96
N GLY A 81 14.41 5.34 -16.85
CA GLY A 81 13.81 6.58 -16.34
C GLY A 81 13.25 6.45 -14.92
N LEU A 82 12.18 7.21 -14.64
CA LEU A 82 11.52 7.19 -13.33
C LEU A 82 10.72 5.91 -13.10
N MET A 83 10.26 5.24 -14.17
CA MET A 83 9.57 3.94 -14.03
C MET A 83 10.52 2.85 -13.54
N GLY A 84 11.72 2.79 -14.12
CA GLY A 84 12.80 1.92 -13.67
C GLY A 84 13.24 2.25 -12.24
N ALA A 85 13.45 3.54 -11.93
CA ALA A 85 13.82 3.98 -10.58
C ALA A 85 12.79 3.57 -9.52
N SER A 86 11.50 3.80 -9.78
CA SER A 86 10.42 3.36 -8.87
C SER A 86 10.35 1.84 -8.75
N THR A 87 10.52 1.10 -9.85
CA THR A 87 10.54 -0.37 -9.84
C THR A 87 11.71 -0.88 -9.00
N LYS A 88 12.91 -0.33 -9.21
CA LYS A 88 14.11 -0.65 -8.44
C LYS A 88 13.87 -0.47 -6.94
N GLY A 89 13.38 0.69 -6.52
CA GLY A 89 13.10 0.96 -5.12
C GLY A 89 12.09 -0.01 -4.50
N GLY A 90 11.06 -0.41 -5.26
CA GLY A 90 10.10 -1.41 -4.83
C GLY A 90 10.71 -2.81 -4.68
N ILE A 91 11.51 -3.26 -5.66
CA ILE A 91 12.15 -4.57 -5.65
C ILE A 91 13.24 -4.68 -4.56
N GLU A 92 14.09 -3.66 -4.40
CA GLU A 92 15.13 -3.63 -3.35
C GLU A 92 14.53 -3.66 -1.94
N ALA A 93 13.30 -3.17 -1.78
CA ALA A 93 12.54 -3.23 -0.54
C ALA A 93 11.74 -4.53 -0.35
N ASN A 94 11.98 -5.55 -1.18
CA ASN A 94 11.24 -6.83 -1.20
C ASN A 94 9.73 -6.67 -1.44
N GLY A 95 9.35 -5.66 -2.24
CA GLY A 95 7.98 -5.44 -2.69
C GLY A 95 7.58 -6.33 -3.85
N VAL A 96 6.32 -6.21 -4.28
CA VAL A 96 5.80 -6.88 -5.48
C VAL A 96 5.48 -5.83 -6.54
N VAL A 97 6.03 -6.03 -7.74
CA VAL A 97 5.83 -5.14 -8.89
C VAL A 97 5.26 -5.94 -10.06
N ASP A 98 4.07 -5.58 -10.50
CA ASP A 98 3.48 -6.13 -11.73
C ASP A 98 3.61 -5.12 -12.87
N ALA A 99 3.99 -5.61 -14.04
CA ALA A 99 4.05 -4.82 -15.27
C ALA A 99 2.98 -5.30 -16.25
N VAL A 100 2.27 -4.35 -16.87
CA VAL A 100 1.36 -4.61 -17.98
C VAL A 100 2.04 -4.18 -19.27
N ILE A 101 2.32 -5.15 -20.15
CA ILE A 101 3.01 -4.97 -21.41
C ILE A 101 2.09 -5.52 -22.51
N LEU A 102 2.00 -4.81 -23.65
CA LEU A 102 1.24 -5.26 -24.81
C LEU A 102 2.11 -6.18 -25.68
N ASP A 103 1.48 -7.17 -26.31
CA ASP A 103 2.10 -8.07 -27.30
C ASP A 103 2.44 -7.35 -28.62
#